data_AF-Q2J4G6-F1
#
_entry.id   AF-Q2J4G6-F1
#
_cell.length_a   1.000
_cell.length_b   1.000
_cell.length_c   1.000
_cell.angle_alpha   90.00
_cell.angle_beta   90.00
_cell.angle_gamma   90.00
#
_symmetry.space_group_name_H-M   'P 1'
#
loop_
_entity.id
_entity.type
_entity.pdbx_description
1 polymer ?
#
loop_
_entity_poly.entity_id
_entity_poly.type
_entity_poly.pdbx_seq_one_letter_code
_entity_poly.pdbx_strand_id
1 'polypeptide(L)'
;MSVSMAAGQLADFRRCSTAEEYFILLDVDYDPRVLAVNRLHILRYFANQLVELHDTRTEAGNPVELLREYRDALIRSYEAFTTASALDHRLFKVLQDRAPQSSFVPASSITVERLTPTVPQPSAPSDPVEPSQSAWPHHAAASADYLGGTR
;
A
#
# COMPACT_ATOMS: atom_id res chain seq x y z
N MET A 1 -1.28 -16.24 40.28
CA MET A 1 -0.32 -16.98 39.44
C MET A 1 1.04 -16.98 40.15
N SER A 2 1.62 -18.15 40.44
CA SER A 2 2.94 -18.22 41.07
C SER A 2 4.06 -18.09 40.02
N VAL A 3 5.26 -17.68 40.44
CA VAL A 3 6.41 -17.48 39.53
C VAL A 3 6.80 -18.76 38.78
N SER A 4 6.74 -19.92 39.44
CA SER A 4 7.04 -21.21 38.79
C SER A 4 6.03 -21.56 37.70
N MET A 5 4.73 -21.33 37.94
CA MET A 5 3.71 -21.52 36.90
C MET A 5 3.90 -20.52 35.75
N ALA A 6 4.24 -19.27 36.06
CA ALA A 6 4.54 -18.25 35.06
C ALA A 6 5.76 -18.60 34.19
N ALA A 7 6.82 -19.15 34.79
CA ALA A 7 7.97 -19.63 34.03
C ALA A 7 7.59 -20.77 33.07
N GLY A 8 6.70 -21.68 33.49
CA GLY A 8 6.14 -22.74 32.64
C GLY A 8 5.32 -22.18 31.47
N GLN A 9 4.38 -21.28 31.76
CA GLN A 9 3.55 -20.62 30.74
C GLN A 9 4.38 -19.81 29.75
N LEU A 10 5.47 -19.17 30.20
CA LEU A 10 6.42 -18.49 29.31
C LEU A 10 7.19 -19.47 28.41
N ALA A 11 7.44 -20.69 28.88
CA ALA A 11 8.01 -21.75 28.04
C ALA A 11 7.01 -22.21 26.98
N ASP A 12 5.74 -22.35 27.34
CA ASP A 12 4.66 -22.67 26.40
C ASP A 12 4.45 -21.55 25.38
N PHE A 13 4.56 -20.29 25.79
CA PHE A 13 4.47 -19.12 24.91
C PHE A 13 5.49 -19.18 23.76
N ARG A 14 6.73 -19.62 24.06
CA ARG A 14 7.77 -19.79 23.03
C ARG A 14 7.52 -20.96 22.09
N ARG A 15 6.60 -21.87 22.43
CA ARG A 15 6.23 -23.05 21.64
C ARG A 15 4.98 -22.83 20.80
N CYS A 16 4.20 -21.78 21.07
CA CYS A 16 3.07 -21.39 20.23
C CYS A 16 3.52 -21.19 18.78
N SER A 17 2.69 -21.67 17.86
CA SER A 17 2.93 -21.72 16.41
C SER A 17 1.77 -21.14 15.61
N THR A 18 0.59 -21.04 16.21
CA THR A 18 -0.63 -20.47 15.63
C THR A 18 -1.07 -19.25 16.42
N ALA A 19 -1.90 -18.39 15.81
CA ALA A 19 -2.40 -17.20 16.49
C ALA A 19 -3.27 -17.59 17.70
N GLU A 20 -4.16 -18.56 17.50
CA GLU A 20 -5.08 -19.09 18.51
C GLU A 20 -4.37 -19.56 19.78
N GLU A 21 -3.24 -20.24 19.63
CA GLU A 21 -2.45 -20.71 20.78
C GLU A 21 -2.02 -19.55 21.68
N TYR A 22 -1.65 -18.39 21.10
CA TYR A 22 -1.31 -17.21 21.90
C TYR A 22 -2.53 -16.64 22.64
N PHE A 23 -3.69 -16.56 21.98
CA PHE A 23 -4.92 -16.06 22.61
C PHE A 23 -5.39 -16.98 23.74
N ILE A 24 -5.35 -18.29 23.53
CA ILE A 24 -5.71 -19.29 24.53
C ILE A 24 -4.73 -19.26 25.70
N LEU A 25 -3.43 -19.27 25.42
CA LEU A 25 -2.39 -19.31 26.46
C LEU A 25 -2.39 -18.05 27.33
N LEU A 26 -2.63 -16.88 26.74
CA LEU A 26 -2.64 -15.60 27.45
C LEU A 26 -4.03 -15.21 27.98
N ASP A 27 -5.02 -16.09 27.81
CA ASP A 27 -6.40 -15.87 28.27
C ASP A 27 -6.96 -14.54 27.77
N VAL A 28 -6.96 -14.38 26.44
CA VAL A 28 -7.48 -13.22 25.72
C VAL A 28 -8.65 -13.65 24.85
N ASP A 29 -9.81 -13.04 25.08
CA ASP A 29 -11.00 -13.25 24.26
C ASP A 29 -10.81 -12.73 22.83
N TYR A 30 -11.31 -13.49 21.85
CA TYR A 30 -11.28 -13.10 20.44
C TYR A 30 -12.49 -13.64 19.69
N ASP A 31 -12.87 -12.97 18.59
CA ASP A 31 -13.81 -13.51 17.61
C ASP A 31 -13.03 -14.39 16.61
N PRO A 32 -13.33 -15.70 16.51
CA PRO A 32 -12.67 -16.59 15.57
C PRO A 32 -12.74 -16.11 14.11
N ARG A 33 -13.79 -15.37 13.71
CA ARG A 33 -13.95 -14.86 12.33
C ARG A 33 -12.97 -13.74 12.05
N VAL A 34 -12.82 -12.81 12.99
CA VAL A 34 -11.85 -11.70 12.89
C VAL A 34 -10.43 -12.25 12.91
N LEU A 35 -10.15 -13.14 13.86
CA LEU A 35 -8.83 -13.74 13.96
C LEU A 35 -8.50 -14.52 12.68
N ALA A 36 -9.45 -15.25 12.12
CA ALA A 36 -9.21 -16.09 10.95
C ALA A 36 -8.68 -15.34 9.73
N VAL A 37 -9.16 -14.12 9.50
CA VAL A 37 -8.73 -13.29 8.37
C VAL A 37 -7.53 -12.41 8.69
N ASN A 38 -7.23 -12.17 9.97
CA ASN A 38 -6.18 -11.24 10.40
C ASN A 38 -4.95 -11.89 11.07
N ARG A 39 -4.89 -13.24 11.20
CA ARG A 39 -3.81 -13.96 11.92
C ARG A 39 -2.41 -13.42 11.66
N LEU A 40 -2.01 -13.37 10.37
CA LEU A 40 -0.67 -12.95 9.98
C LEU A 40 -0.37 -11.50 10.38
N HIS A 41 -1.36 -10.61 10.25
CA HIS A 41 -1.17 -9.20 10.54
C HIS A 41 -1.13 -8.93 12.05
N ILE A 42 -2.02 -9.57 12.81
CA ILE A 42 -2.02 -9.51 14.29
C ILE A 42 -0.69 -10.02 14.83
N LEU A 43 -0.22 -11.18 14.39
CA LEU A 43 1.06 -11.74 14.87
C LEU A 43 2.27 -10.90 14.48
N ARG A 44 2.25 -10.27 13.29
CA ARG A 44 3.31 -9.34 12.88
C ARG A 44 3.32 -8.08 13.74
N TYR A 45 2.16 -7.49 14.00
CA TYR A 45 2.04 -6.33 14.90
C TYR A 45 2.52 -6.71 16.30
N PHE A 46 2.06 -7.87 16.80
CA PHE A 46 2.42 -8.39 18.11
C PHE A 46 3.93 -8.62 18.22
N ALA A 47 4.57 -9.24 17.23
CA ALA A 47 6.01 -9.42 17.22
C ALA A 47 6.77 -8.09 17.29
N ASN A 48 6.31 -7.03 16.61
CA ASN A 48 6.92 -5.71 16.71
C ASN A 48 6.76 -5.12 18.13
N GLN A 49 5.58 -5.26 18.73
CA GLN A 49 5.34 -4.84 20.13
C GLN A 49 6.26 -5.58 21.11
N LEU A 50 6.51 -6.89 20.89
CA LEU A 50 7.42 -7.67 21.72
C LEU A 50 8.87 -7.16 21.62
N VAL A 51 9.33 -6.82 20.41
CA VAL A 51 10.68 -6.24 20.22
C VAL A 51 10.81 -4.93 21.02
N GLU A 52 9.84 -4.02 20.90
CA GLU A 52 9.84 -2.75 21.63
C GLU A 52 9.84 -2.93 23.16
N LEU A 53 9.05 -3.91 23.66
CA LEU A 53 9.04 -4.27 25.09
C LEU A 53 10.39 -4.84 25.55
N HIS A 54 11.08 -5.61 24.69
CA HIS A 54 12.39 -6.18 25.02
C HIS A 54 13.50 -5.14 24.97
N ASP A 55 13.47 -4.21 24.02
CA ASP A 55 14.45 -3.12 23.92
C ASP A 55 14.37 -2.17 25.12
N THR A 56 13.19 -1.98 25.68
CA THR A 56 12.97 -1.11 26.86
C THR A 56 13.35 -1.79 28.18
N ARG A 57 13.56 -3.12 28.19
CA ARG A 57 13.79 -3.91 29.41
C ARG A 57 15.27 -4.22 29.60
N THR A 58 15.83 -3.80 30.74
CA THR A 58 17.25 -4.00 31.07
C THR A 58 17.58 -5.42 31.56
N GLU A 59 16.63 -6.15 32.14
CA GLU A 59 16.88 -7.42 32.84
C GLU A 59 15.85 -8.52 32.53
N ALA A 60 16.15 -9.77 32.88
CA ALA A 60 15.18 -10.86 32.87
C ALA A 60 14.05 -10.57 33.88
N GLY A 61 13.01 -9.88 33.41
CA GLY A 61 11.89 -9.46 34.24
C GLY A 61 11.17 -10.63 34.91
N ASN A 62 10.46 -10.33 36.00
CA ASN A 62 9.57 -11.28 36.66
C ASN A 62 8.63 -11.92 35.62
N PRO A 63 8.61 -13.27 35.48
CA PRO A 63 7.78 -13.95 34.48
C PRO A 63 6.28 -13.60 34.54
N VAL A 64 5.77 -13.26 35.74
CA VAL A 64 4.37 -12.84 35.91
C VAL A 64 4.11 -11.50 35.23
N GLU A 65 4.98 -10.51 35.44
CA GLU A 65 4.85 -9.19 34.81
C GLU A 65 5.08 -9.28 33.30
N LEU A 66 6.03 -10.12 32.87
CA LEU A 66 6.30 -10.32 31.45
C LEU A 66 5.07 -10.87 30.71
N LEU A 67 4.40 -11.89 31.28
CA LEU A 67 3.18 -12.44 30.70
C LEU A 67 2.03 -11.44 30.72
N ARG A 68 1.94 -10.57 31.74
CA ARG A 68 0.95 -9.48 31.78
C ARG A 68 1.18 -8.48 30.65
N GLU A 69 2.41 -8.06 30.43
CA GLU A 69 2.76 -7.15 29.32
C GLU A 69 2.53 -7.79 27.94
N TYR A 70 2.86 -9.09 27.79
CA TYR A 70 2.59 -9.83 26.56
C TYR A 70 1.10 -9.93 26.28
N ARG A 71 0.29 -10.15 27.31
CA ARG A 71 -1.17 -10.15 27.22
C ARG A 71 -1.68 -8.78 26.74
N ASP A 72 -1.21 -7.71 27.35
CA ASP A 72 -1.61 -6.34 26.97
C ASP A 72 -1.16 -6.00 25.54
N ALA A 73 0.04 -6.43 25.13
CA ALA A 73 0.52 -6.30 23.76
C ALA A 73 -0.32 -7.09 22.76
N LEU A 74 -0.73 -8.32 23.10
CA LEU A 74 -1.62 -9.13 22.24
C LEU A 74 -2.99 -8.48 22.07
N ILE A 75 -3.57 -7.93 23.15
CA ILE A 75 -4.84 -7.20 23.12
C ILE A 75 -4.76 -6.00 22.19
N ARG A 76 -3.74 -5.13 22.35
CA ARG A 76 -3.53 -3.98 21.45
C ARG A 76 -3.37 -4.41 20.00
N SER A 77 -2.63 -5.51 19.78
CA SER A 77 -2.43 -6.09 18.44
C SER A 77 -3.73 -6.58 17.83
N TYR A 78 -4.64 -7.15 18.62
CA TYR A 78 -5.96 -7.58 18.15
C TYR A 78 -6.87 -6.38 17.85
N GLU A 79 -6.95 -5.42 18.79
CA GLU A 79 -7.78 -4.22 18.67
C GLU A 79 -7.43 -3.39 17.43
N ALA A 80 -6.15 -3.30 17.11
CA ALA A 80 -5.64 -2.66 15.90
C ALA A 80 -6.38 -3.14 14.63
N PHE A 81 -6.64 -4.44 14.47
CA PHE A 81 -7.28 -4.99 13.27
C PHE A 81 -8.79 -5.17 13.37
N THR A 82 -9.38 -4.88 14.53
CA THR A 82 -10.83 -4.78 14.68
C THR A 82 -11.36 -3.39 14.32
N THR A 83 -10.54 -2.35 14.57
CA THR A 83 -10.92 -0.94 14.40
C THR A 83 -10.41 -0.35 13.09
N ALA A 84 -9.31 -0.86 12.55
CA ALA A 84 -8.67 -0.36 11.35
C ALA A 84 -8.22 -1.50 10.42
N SER A 85 -8.10 -1.23 9.13
CA SER A 85 -7.60 -2.21 8.16
C SER A 85 -6.10 -2.42 8.33
N ALA A 86 -5.60 -3.58 7.91
CA ALA A 86 -4.15 -3.81 7.85
C ALA A 86 -3.40 -2.78 6.99
N LEU A 87 -4.10 -2.14 6.04
CA LEU A 87 -3.58 -1.04 5.24
C LEU A 87 -3.35 0.24 6.05
N ASP A 88 -4.16 0.50 7.06
CA ASP A 88 -4.07 1.69 7.91
C ASP A 88 -2.86 1.62 8.83
N HIS A 89 -2.55 0.43 9.37
CA HIS A 89 -1.36 0.19 10.18
C HIS A 89 -0.05 0.19 9.39
N ARG A 90 -0.13 0.09 8.04
CA ARG A 90 1.02 0.11 7.12
C ARG A 90 2.18 -0.78 7.60
N LEU A 91 1.90 -1.97 8.15
CA LEU A 91 2.94 -2.84 8.73
C LEU A 91 3.92 -3.44 7.73
N PHE A 92 3.64 -3.30 6.44
CA PHE A 92 4.50 -3.78 5.37
C PHE A 92 5.43 -2.68 4.90
N LYS A 93 6.71 -3.00 4.74
CA LYS A 93 7.71 -2.07 4.19
C LYS A 93 7.24 -1.41 2.90
N VAL A 94 6.64 -2.16 1.97
CA VAL A 94 6.10 -1.59 0.73
C VAL A 94 5.00 -0.53 0.95
N LEU A 95 4.26 -0.58 2.06
CA LEU A 95 3.28 0.45 2.43
C LEU A 95 3.93 1.60 3.21
N GLN A 96 4.96 1.31 4.02
CA GLN A 96 5.77 2.32 4.70
C GLN A 96 6.55 3.17 3.70
N ASP A 97 7.20 2.52 2.73
CA ASP A 97 8.02 3.14 1.67
C ASP A 97 7.16 3.96 0.71
N ARG A 98 5.90 3.57 0.50
CA ARG A 98 4.93 4.28 -0.35
C ARG A 98 4.13 5.34 0.38
N ALA A 99 4.53 5.75 1.60
CA ALA A 99 3.90 6.86 2.30
C ALA A 99 3.77 8.05 1.33
N PRO A 100 2.54 8.43 0.89
CA PRO A 100 2.39 9.53 -0.02
C PRO A 100 2.82 10.78 0.74
N GLN A 101 3.93 11.39 0.33
CA GLN A 101 4.13 12.82 0.56
C GLN A 101 2.93 13.48 -0.09
N SER A 102 1.91 13.82 0.72
CA SER A 102 0.68 14.53 0.39
C SER A 102 0.69 15.13 -1.03
N SER A 103 0.41 14.28 -2.02
CA SER A 103 0.22 14.67 -3.41
C SER A 103 -1.15 14.13 -3.75
N PHE A 104 -2.16 14.67 -3.07
CA PHE A 104 -3.54 14.49 -3.47
C PHE A 104 -3.64 15.04 -4.90
N VAL A 105 -3.87 14.16 -5.87
CA VAL A 105 -4.20 14.55 -7.24
C VAL A 105 -5.72 14.59 -7.29
N PRO A 106 -6.35 15.78 -7.27
CA PRO A 106 -7.79 15.88 -7.46
C PRO A 106 -8.21 15.16 -8.74
N ALA A 107 -9.35 14.47 -8.72
CA ALA A 107 -9.91 13.88 -9.93
C ALA A 107 -10.13 14.93 -11.05
N SER A 108 -10.28 16.22 -10.67
CA SER A 108 -10.32 17.34 -11.63
C SER A 108 -9.02 17.59 -12.38
N SER A 109 -7.88 17.04 -11.94
CA SER A 109 -6.60 17.08 -12.66
C SER A 109 -6.50 16.01 -13.76
N ILE A 110 -7.40 15.03 -13.76
CA ILE A 110 -7.42 13.95 -14.75
C ILE A 110 -8.06 14.51 -16.03
N THR A 111 -7.24 15.17 -16.85
CA THR A 111 -7.64 15.54 -18.21
C THR A 111 -7.62 14.29 -19.08
N VAL A 112 -8.81 13.83 -19.47
CA VAL A 112 -8.95 12.79 -20.48
C VAL A 112 -8.87 13.46 -21.85
N GLU A 113 -7.67 13.54 -22.43
CA GLU A 113 -7.52 13.92 -23.83
C GLU A 113 -8.08 12.79 -24.70
N ARG A 114 -9.31 13.00 -25.18
CA ARG A 114 -9.89 12.19 -26.23
C ARG A 114 -9.34 12.72 -27.55
N LEU A 115 -8.44 11.96 -28.18
CA LEU A 115 -7.98 12.19 -29.55
C LEU A 115 -9.22 12.34 -30.44
N THR A 116 -9.54 13.57 -30.84
CA THR A 116 -10.65 13.86 -31.75
C THR A 116 -10.22 13.43 -33.15
N PRO A 117 -11.00 12.57 -33.82
CA PRO A 117 -10.77 12.33 -35.24
C PRO A 117 -11.11 13.63 -35.97
N THR A 118 -10.10 14.28 -36.54
CA THR A 118 -10.32 15.31 -37.56
C THR A 118 -11.07 14.64 -38.71
N VAL A 119 -12.38 14.87 -38.81
CA VAL A 119 -13.12 14.53 -40.02
C VAL A 119 -12.89 15.67 -41.00
N PRO A 120 -12.15 15.46 -42.11
CA PRO A 120 -12.04 16.45 -43.17
C PRO A 120 -13.43 16.52 -43.83
N GLN A 121 -14.18 17.58 -43.56
CA GLN A 121 -15.46 17.75 -44.24
C GLN A 121 -15.18 18.13 -45.71
N PRO A 122 -15.67 17.36 -46.69
CA PRO A 122 -15.44 17.63 -48.10
C PRO A 122 -16.15 18.91 -48.55
N SER A 123 -15.46 19.59 -49.45
CA SER A 123 -15.79 20.81 -50.17
C SER A 123 -17.23 20.89 -50.67
N ALA A 124 -17.92 21.98 -50.34
CA ALA A 124 -19.04 22.47 -51.15
C ALA A 124 -18.50 23.56 -52.11
N PRO A 125 -18.73 23.44 -53.43
CA PRO A 125 -18.33 24.44 -54.40
C PRO A 125 -19.34 25.60 -54.39
N SER A 126 -18.87 26.83 -54.17
CA SER A 126 -19.67 28.03 -54.44
C SER A 126 -18.75 29.12 -54.98
N ASP A 127 -18.71 29.10 -56.30
CA ASP A 127 -18.59 30.20 -57.25
C ASP A 127 -17.34 31.10 -57.30
N PRO A 128 -17.00 31.54 -58.53
CA PRO A 128 -15.69 32.07 -58.88
C PRO A 128 -15.66 33.58 -58.66
N VAL A 129 -14.75 34.05 -57.81
CA VAL A 129 -14.28 35.43 -57.87
C VAL A 129 -12.85 35.41 -58.44
N GLU A 130 -12.79 35.42 -59.76
CA GLU A 130 -11.59 35.67 -60.56
C GLU A 130 -11.28 37.19 -60.56
N PRO A 131 -10.07 37.65 -60.96
CA PRO A 131 -8.78 37.44 -60.31
C PRO A 131 -8.15 38.79 -59.90
N SER A 132 -7.23 38.78 -58.93
CA SER A 132 -6.23 39.85 -58.82
C SER A 132 -4.84 39.25 -58.68
N GLN A 133 -4.06 39.49 -59.73
CA GLN A 133 -2.69 39.05 -59.89
C GLN A 133 -1.78 39.82 -58.94
N SER A 134 -1.00 39.12 -58.12
CA SER A 134 0.27 39.69 -57.64
C SER A 134 1.29 38.56 -57.51
N ALA A 135 2.13 38.52 -58.54
CA ALA A 135 3.25 37.63 -58.69
C ALA A 135 4.24 37.83 -57.55
N TRP A 136 4.51 36.78 -56.77
CA TRP A 136 5.71 36.70 -55.96
C TRP A 136 6.43 35.36 -56.20
N PRO A 137 7.77 35.40 -56.20
CA PRO A 137 8.57 34.59 -57.10
C PRO A 137 9.05 33.27 -56.49
N HIS A 138 9.34 32.35 -57.40
CA HIS A 138 9.94 31.05 -57.21
C HIS A 138 11.13 31.09 -56.22
N HIS A 139 10.93 30.58 -55.00
CA HIS A 139 12.03 30.16 -54.16
C HIS A 139 11.97 28.64 -53.95
N ALA A 140 12.94 28.01 -54.59
CA ALA A 140 13.60 26.75 -54.28
C ALA A 140 13.16 25.99 -53.02
N ALA A 141 12.80 24.71 -53.21
CA ALA A 141 13.25 23.60 -52.36
C ALA A 141 12.85 22.28 -53.04
N ALA A 142 13.76 21.72 -53.84
CA ALA A 142 13.67 20.33 -54.26
C ALA A 142 14.09 19.45 -53.06
N SER A 143 13.10 19.05 -52.27
CA SER A 143 13.20 17.93 -51.35
C SER A 143 12.78 16.67 -52.12
N ALA A 144 13.72 15.75 -52.33
CA ALA A 144 13.40 14.38 -52.72
C ALA A 144 14.01 13.48 -51.66
N ASP A 145 13.10 12.87 -50.93
CA ASP A 145 13.26 11.96 -49.84
C ASP A 145 14.23 10.80 -50.12
N TYR A 146 14.97 10.51 -49.07
CA TYR A 146 15.54 9.21 -48.76
C TYR A 146 14.45 8.11 -48.80
N LEU A 147 14.37 7.37 -49.92
CA LEU A 147 14.02 5.96 -49.88
C LEU A 147 15.34 5.22 -49.58
N GLY A 148 15.53 4.50 -48.48
CA GLY A 148 14.61 3.55 -47.88
C GLY A 148 14.79 2.20 -48.56
N GLY A 149 15.36 1.22 -47.85
CA GLY A 149 15.33 -0.20 -48.26
C GLY A 149 16.71 -0.84 -48.46
N THR A 150 17.29 -1.44 -47.41
CA THR A 150 17.26 -2.90 -47.23
C THR A 150 18.08 -3.69 -48.26
N ARG A 151 19.39 -3.82 -48.03
CA ARG A 151 20.07 -5.12 -47.90
C ARG A 151 21.47 -4.98 -47.34
#